data_AF-A0A4W2BR63-F1
#
_entry.id   AF-A0A4W2BR63-F1
#
_cell.length_a   1.000
_cell.length_b   1.000
_cell.length_c   1.000
_cell.angle_alpha   90.00
_cell.angle_beta   90.00
_cell.angle_gamma   90.00
#
_symmetry.space_group_name_H-M   'P 1'
#
loop_
_entity.id
_entity.type
_entity.pdbx_description
1 polymer ?
#
loop_
_entity_poly.entity_id
_entity_poly.type
_entity_poly.pdbx_seq_one_letter_code
_entity_poly.pdbx_strand_id
1 'polypeptide(L)'
;MCSLAASSLPVNWPGGESPPGPLRSQGDPAKLSDFSLEHKMKPGFPCLLVLLGLLHSAVMSVWGVTTTFPSFPTPDSFPTSDFSSGSPTDSAWSTSSSKSQSFSNFTGNRDDRGVCQCSVILPDNTFPVLRVERLEITAQTISKKFETELSKVKEYVQLISKYEEKLLNLTVRVSIMEKDSISYTELDFELIKMEVKEMEKLIKRLKVGFSGSTVIIDQLEVEIRNMTLLVEQLETLDKNNVLAIRRQVLALKNRLKECEASKVESTPPPPAPGSCAHGGVVNISKPIIVQLNWLGFSYKYGAWGRDYSPQDPGNGLYWVAPLNTDGRILQYYRLYNTKDDLLLYTNARQNQISYGQGSGTVVYKNNMYVNWYNSQNMAKINLTTNKVDLSQTLPNAAYNNRFSYANVGWQDMDFAVDENGLWVIYATEASTGNIVISKLNDTTLAVLNTWHTKQYKPSVTNTFMVCGVLYATRTLNTRIEEIFYYYDTNTGKEGKLNIVMQKMQETVQSINYHPFEQKLFVYNDGYLLNYDLVFRQIPQ
;
A
#
# COMPACT_ATOMS: atom_id res chain seq x y z
N MET A 1 12.91 62.41 25.41
CA MET A 1 13.33 61.26 26.23
C MET A 1 13.80 60.21 25.22
N CYS A 2 15.09 60.13 24.87
CA CYS A 2 16.29 59.86 25.69
C CYS A 2 16.26 58.41 26.22
N SER A 3 17.22 57.51 25.98
CA SER A 3 18.59 57.58 25.40
C SER A 3 18.87 56.25 24.62
N LEU A 4 19.81 56.05 23.68
CA LEU A 4 21.30 56.25 23.64
C LEU A 4 22.04 55.49 24.78
N ALA A 5 23.17 54.76 24.58
CA ALA A 5 23.90 54.31 23.37
C ALA A 5 25.02 53.28 23.74
N ALA A 6 25.75 52.74 22.74
CA ALA A 6 27.13 52.18 22.81
C ALA A 6 27.35 50.88 23.64
N SER A 7 28.39 50.04 23.45
CA SER A 7 29.41 49.78 22.39
C SER A 7 29.96 48.32 22.59
N SER A 8 31.03 47.74 22.02
CA SER A 8 32.29 48.19 21.40
C SER A 8 32.92 47.13 20.46
N LEU A 9 34.09 47.45 19.87
CA LEU A 9 35.05 46.59 19.13
C LEU A 9 36.40 46.53 19.94
N PRO A 10 37.53 45.86 19.56
CA PRO A 10 38.05 45.49 18.21
C PRO A 10 38.65 44.05 18.11
N VAL A 11 39.32 43.58 17.04
CA VAL A 11 40.69 43.90 16.51
C VAL A 11 40.83 43.50 15.02
N ASN A 12 41.71 44.19 14.27
CA ASN A 12 42.03 44.00 12.83
C ASN A 12 43.01 42.83 12.55
N TRP A 13 43.08 42.33 11.30
CA TRP A 13 44.16 42.63 10.30
C TRP A 13 43.77 42.03 8.91
N PRO A 14 44.40 42.42 7.76
CA PRO A 14 43.68 42.57 6.47
C PRO A 14 44.26 41.83 5.24
N GLY A 15 43.55 41.95 4.11
CA GLY A 15 44.11 41.91 2.75
C GLY A 15 43.99 40.56 2.00
N GLY A 16 43.54 40.52 0.73
CA GLY A 16 43.00 41.62 -0.08
C GLY A 16 42.58 41.22 -1.51
N GLU A 17 41.91 42.17 -2.19
CA GLU A 17 41.61 42.24 -3.63
C GLU A 17 40.69 41.16 -4.25
N SER A 18 40.22 41.39 -5.48
CA SER A 18 39.01 40.75 -6.06
C SER A 18 39.02 40.65 -7.62
N PRO A 19 37.91 40.82 -8.36
CA PRO A 19 37.33 39.84 -9.31
C PRO A 19 37.63 40.20 -10.80
N PRO A 20 36.98 39.65 -11.87
CA PRO A 20 35.84 38.71 -11.97
C PRO A 20 35.99 37.55 -13.02
N GLY A 21 34.91 36.78 -13.26
CA GLY A 21 34.75 35.89 -14.43
C GLY A 21 34.09 36.60 -15.64
N PRO A 22 33.33 35.92 -16.54
CA PRO A 22 32.98 34.48 -16.60
C PRO A 22 32.99 33.87 -18.05
N LEU A 23 32.28 32.75 -18.27
CA LEU A 23 31.70 32.22 -19.54
C LEU A 23 32.56 31.50 -20.64
N ARG A 24 32.27 30.19 -20.80
CA ARG A 24 31.71 29.51 -22.00
C ARG A 24 32.56 29.22 -23.27
N SER A 25 32.70 27.92 -23.57
CA SER A 25 32.81 27.29 -24.91
C SER A 25 32.25 25.84 -24.82
N GLN A 26 31.74 25.10 -25.83
CA GLN A 26 31.43 25.29 -27.27
C GLN A 26 32.48 24.88 -28.32
N GLY A 27 32.10 23.93 -29.20
CA GLY A 27 32.80 23.45 -30.42
C GLY A 27 33.72 22.24 -30.21
N ASP A 28 33.91 21.29 -31.15
CA ASP A 28 33.16 20.98 -32.39
C ASP A 28 33.50 19.55 -32.91
N PRO A 29 32.88 19.00 -33.99
CA PRO A 29 32.83 17.54 -34.26
C PRO A 29 33.86 16.99 -35.27
N ALA A 30 33.87 15.66 -35.45
CA ALA A 30 34.62 14.96 -36.50
C ALA A 30 33.70 14.30 -37.56
N LYS A 31 34.13 14.32 -38.83
CA LYS A 31 33.51 13.67 -40.01
C LYS A 31 34.47 12.61 -40.58
N LEU A 32 33.91 11.59 -41.25
CA LEU A 32 34.48 10.87 -42.41
C LEU A 32 33.26 10.35 -43.21
N SER A 33 32.87 10.97 -44.32
CA SER A 33 33.21 10.58 -45.71
C SER A 33 32.91 9.10 -46.02
N ASP A 34 31.81 8.73 -46.65
CA ASP A 34 31.34 9.06 -48.02
C ASP A 34 32.00 8.18 -49.11
N PHE A 35 31.17 7.44 -49.84
CA PHE A 35 31.50 6.76 -51.10
C PHE A 35 30.20 6.53 -51.88
N SER A 36 30.21 6.88 -53.18
CA SER A 36 29.02 6.87 -54.03
C SER A 36 29.35 6.31 -55.42
N LEU A 37 28.39 5.66 -56.05
CA LEU A 37 28.41 5.40 -57.49
C LEU A 37 26.97 5.38 -58.05
N GLU A 38 26.70 6.23 -59.05
CA GLU A 38 25.41 6.24 -59.75
C GLU A 38 25.28 5.06 -60.71
N HIS A 39 24.04 4.61 -60.96
CA HIS A 39 23.61 4.36 -62.33
C HIS A 39 22.09 4.58 -62.50
N LYS A 40 21.68 5.25 -63.59
CA LYS A 40 20.28 5.59 -63.90
C LYS A 40 19.59 4.51 -64.74
N MET A 41 18.34 4.17 -64.41
CA MET A 41 17.24 4.10 -65.40
C MET A 41 15.85 4.19 -64.73
N LYS A 42 14.89 4.74 -65.48
CA LYS A 42 13.54 5.25 -65.15
C LYS A 42 12.54 4.35 -64.36
N PRO A 43 11.43 4.93 -63.82
CA PRO A 43 10.53 4.28 -62.86
C PRO A 43 9.36 3.52 -63.48
N GLY A 44 8.75 2.59 -62.72
CA GLY A 44 7.51 1.93 -63.14
C GLY A 44 6.91 0.81 -62.25
N PHE A 45 7.54 0.38 -61.14
CA PHE A 45 7.12 -0.84 -60.43
C PHE A 45 6.97 -0.86 -58.88
N PRO A 46 7.17 0.21 -58.08
CA PRO A 46 7.10 0.08 -56.61
C PRO A 46 5.68 0.04 -56.02
N CYS A 47 4.66 0.53 -56.74
CA CYS A 47 3.36 0.87 -56.13
C CYS A 47 2.50 -0.35 -55.71
N LEU A 48 2.61 -1.49 -56.40
CA LEU A 48 1.88 -2.71 -56.00
C LEU A 48 2.47 -3.38 -54.74
N LEU A 49 3.80 -3.35 -54.59
CA LEU A 49 4.49 -3.99 -53.47
C LEU A 49 4.19 -3.30 -52.12
N VAL A 50 3.99 -1.98 -52.14
CA VAL A 50 3.59 -1.22 -50.93
C VAL A 50 2.17 -1.61 -50.46
N LEU A 51 1.24 -1.85 -51.39
CA LEU A 51 -0.13 -2.26 -51.06
C LEU A 51 -0.18 -3.67 -50.43
N LEU A 52 0.59 -4.62 -50.97
CA LEU A 52 0.71 -5.98 -50.40
C LEU A 52 1.43 -5.98 -49.04
N GLY A 53 2.43 -5.12 -48.83
CA GLY A 53 3.12 -4.98 -47.55
C GLY A 53 2.21 -4.45 -46.42
N LEU A 54 1.35 -3.48 -46.72
CA LEU A 54 0.46 -2.87 -45.72
C LEU A 54 -0.62 -3.84 -45.21
N LEU A 55 -1.12 -4.75 -46.06
CA LEU A 55 -2.08 -5.78 -45.66
C LEU A 55 -1.49 -6.78 -44.65
N HIS A 56 -0.22 -7.17 -44.79
CA HIS A 56 0.43 -8.08 -43.83
C HIS A 56 0.67 -7.44 -42.46
N SER A 57 0.92 -6.13 -42.39
CA SER A 57 1.13 -5.45 -41.09
C SER A 57 -0.11 -5.35 -40.21
N ALA A 58 -1.32 -5.43 -40.78
CA ALA A 58 -2.58 -5.25 -40.04
C ALA A 58 -3.04 -6.49 -39.24
N VAL A 59 -2.49 -7.68 -39.53
CA VAL A 59 -2.97 -8.95 -38.94
C VAL A 59 -2.34 -9.23 -37.56
N MET A 60 -1.20 -8.62 -37.25
CA MET A 60 -0.41 -8.93 -36.04
C MET A 60 -0.61 -7.95 -34.86
N SER A 61 -1.30 -6.82 -35.05
CA SER A 61 -1.41 -5.75 -34.02
C SER A 61 -2.58 -5.93 -33.03
N VAL A 62 -3.18 -7.12 -32.94
CA VAL A 62 -4.34 -7.40 -32.06
C VAL A 62 -3.89 -7.83 -30.65
N TRP A 63 -2.60 -8.08 -30.41
CA TRP A 63 -2.06 -8.59 -29.15
C TRP A 63 -1.02 -7.63 -28.52
N GLY A 64 -1.49 -6.71 -27.67
CA GLY A 64 -0.74 -6.30 -26.47
C GLY A 64 0.20 -5.09 -26.51
N VAL A 65 -0.29 -3.98 -25.94
CA VAL A 65 0.44 -3.05 -25.05
C VAL A 65 1.33 -1.93 -25.66
N THR A 66 0.98 -0.69 -25.26
CA THR A 66 1.72 0.61 -25.31
C THR A 66 2.38 1.10 -26.61
N THR A 67 1.85 2.24 -27.10
CA THR A 67 2.65 3.41 -27.49
C THR A 67 2.07 4.70 -26.90
N THR A 68 2.89 5.74 -26.81
CA THR A 68 2.66 7.00 -26.09
C THR A 68 1.65 7.94 -26.75
N PHE A 69 0.87 8.68 -25.96
CA PHE A 69 0.07 9.82 -26.46
C PHE A 69 0.92 11.08 -26.63
N PRO A 70 0.67 11.91 -27.67
CA PRO A 70 1.27 13.25 -27.80
C PRO A 70 0.57 14.29 -26.91
N SER A 71 1.30 15.34 -26.53
CA SER A 71 0.84 16.43 -25.67
C SER A 71 0.25 17.62 -26.43
N PHE A 72 -0.81 18.23 -25.88
CA PHE A 72 -1.46 19.46 -26.35
C PHE A 72 -2.02 20.26 -25.13
N PRO A 73 -2.44 21.54 -25.29
CA PRO A 73 -1.91 22.62 -24.43
C PRO A 73 -2.74 22.99 -23.19
N THR A 74 -2.11 23.79 -22.33
CA THR A 74 -2.66 24.43 -21.13
C THR A 74 -3.62 25.60 -21.43
N PRO A 75 -4.77 25.70 -20.74
CA PRO A 75 -5.50 26.95 -20.54
C PRO A 75 -5.01 27.71 -19.29
N ASP A 76 -5.18 29.03 -19.30
CA ASP A 76 -4.69 29.95 -18.25
C ASP A 76 -5.61 30.13 -17.03
N SER A 77 -4.99 30.63 -15.95
CA SER A 77 -5.58 31.45 -14.87
C SER A 77 -6.79 30.92 -14.08
N PHE A 78 -6.54 30.56 -12.81
CA PHE A 78 -7.57 30.55 -11.77
C PHE A 78 -7.73 31.96 -11.16
N PRO A 79 -8.95 32.50 -11.01
CA PRO A 79 -9.21 33.62 -10.13
C PRO A 79 -9.12 33.19 -8.65
N THR A 80 -8.40 33.95 -7.83
CA THR A 80 -8.38 33.80 -6.37
C THR A 80 -9.56 34.51 -5.72
N SER A 81 -10.23 33.88 -4.76
CA SER A 81 -11.18 34.55 -3.86
C SER A 81 -11.03 34.05 -2.41
N ASP A 82 -10.11 34.71 -1.70
CA ASP A 82 -9.97 34.91 -0.25
C ASP A 82 -10.73 33.99 0.71
N PHE A 83 -9.95 33.28 1.53
CA PHE A 83 -10.44 32.58 2.73
C PHE A 83 -10.08 33.40 3.97
N SER A 84 -11.06 34.03 4.59
CA SER A 84 -10.97 34.70 5.91
C SER A 84 -12.38 34.80 6.49
N SER A 85 -12.68 34.58 7.77
CA SER A 85 -12.00 33.98 8.92
C SER A 85 -12.97 34.21 10.09
N GLY A 86 -13.53 33.16 10.70
CA GLY A 86 -14.63 33.33 11.66
C GLY A 86 -14.84 32.11 12.56
N SER A 87 -14.15 32.10 13.70
CA SER A 87 -14.32 31.15 14.81
C SER A 87 -14.74 31.94 16.07
N PRO A 88 -15.14 31.30 17.19
CA PRO A 88 -15.48 29.88 17.43
C PRO A 88 -16.88 29.71 18.08
N THR A 89 -17.27 28.48 18.46
CA THR A 89 -17.55 28.04 19.86
C THR A 89 -18.23 26.65 19.92
N ASP A 90 -17.62 25.76 20.69
CA ASP A 90 -18.17 24.70 21.56
C ASP A 90 -19.45 23.88 21.26
N SER A 91 -19.24 22.57 21.32
CA SER A 91 -20.14 21.55 21.91
C SER A 91 -21.51 21.26 21.25
N ALA A 92 -21.62 20.07 20.65
CA ALA A 92 -22.36 18.95 21.27
C ALA A 92 -22.29 17.69 20.38
N TRP A 93 -22.01 16.52 20.97
CA TRP A 93 -22.38 15.26 20.32
C TRP A 93 -23.90 15.12 20.32
N SER A 94 -24.50 15.01 19.14
CA SER A 94 -25.87 14.52 18.99
C SER A 94 -25.87 13.27 18.12
N THR A 95 -26.43 12.22 18.70
CA THR A 95 -26.59 10.87 18.17
C THR A 95 -27.20 10.84 16.77
N SER A 96 -26.82 9.82 15.98
CA SER A 96 -27.45 9.48 14.72
C SER A 96 -28.90 9.01 14.92
N SER A 97 -29.81 9.98 15.08
CA SER A 97 -31.24 9.76 14.97
C SER A 97 -31.63 9.83 13.49
N SER A 98 -32.22 8.75 12.98
CA SER A 98 -32.89 8.73 11.67
C SER A 98 -34.16 9.57 11.74
N LYS A 99 -34.01 10.90 11.70
CA LYS A 99 -35.13 11.84 11.56
C LYS A 99 -35.84 11.59 10.23
N SER A 100 -36.91 10.80 10.27
CA SER A 100 -37.96 10.85 9.28
C SER A 100 -38.50 12.27 9.21
N GLN A 101 -38.13 13.01 8.16
CA GLN A 101 -38.79 14.27 7.87
C GLN A 101 -40.25 13.98 7.54
N SER A 102 -41.15 14.42 8.42
CA SER A 102 -42.59 14.34 8.18
C SER A 102 -42.93 15.25 6.99
N PHE A 103 -43.37 14.66 5.88
CA PHE A 103 -43.88 15.43 4.75
C PHE A 103 -45.19 16.11 5.16
N SER A 104 -45.22 17.44 5.06
CA SER A 104 -46.22 18.29 5.69
C SER A 104 -47.57 18.29 4.97
N ASN A 105 -48.65 18.11 5.75
CA ASN A 105 -50.05 18.42 5.44
C ASN A 105 -50.58 17.99 4.05
N PHE A 106 -51.18 16.80 4.00
CA PHE A 106 -51.98 16.36 2.85
C PHE A 106 -53.45 16.79 3.00
N THR A 107 -53.99 17.47 2.00
CA THR A 107 -55.42 17.82 1.95
C THR A 107 -56.21 16.62 1.40
N GLY A 108 -56.91 15.90 2.28
CA GLY A 108 -57.87 14.88 1.88
C GLY A 108 -59.27 15.46 1.66
N ASN A 109 -60.00 14.93 0.68
CA ASN A 109 -61.44 15.17 0.53
C ASN A 109 -62.22 13.88 0.85
N ARG A 110 -63.53 13.98 1.11
CA ARG A 110 -64.38 12.84 1.46
C ARG A 110 -65.47 12.64 0.41
N ASP A 111 -65.64 11.40 -0.09
CA ASP A 111 -66.71 11.09 -1.03
C ASP A 111 -68.08 11.01 -0.33
N ASP A 112 -69.16 11.06 -1.11
CA ASP A 112 -70.55 11.07 -0.58
C ASP A 112 -70.93 9.75 0.14
N ARG A 113 -70.08 8.73 0.09
CA ARG A 113 -70.22 7.45 0.82
C ARG A 113 -69.35 7.42 2.08
N GLY A 114 -68.70 8.54 2.42
CA GLY A 114 -67.94 8.73 3.64
C GLY A 114 -66.50 8.23 3.59
N VAL A 115 -65.96 7.89 2.42
CA VAL A 115 -64.57 7.45 2.25
C VAL A 115 -63.66 8.65 2.07
N CYS A 116 -62.61 8.76 2.88
CA CYS A 116 -61.60 9.83 2.74
C CYS A 116 -60.57 9.45 1.65
N GLN A 117 -60.42 10.31 0.65
CA GLN A 117 -59.46 10.17 -0.45
C GLN A 117 -58.38 11.26 -0.31
N CYS A 118 -57.13 10.83 -0.10
CA CYS A 118 -55.97 11.71 0.01
C CYS A 118 -55.05 11.52 -1.20
N SER A 119 -54.83 12.57 -1.98
CA SER A 119 -53.87 12.60 -3.09
C SER A 119 -52.45 12.89 -2.59
N VAL A 120 -51.70 11.82 -2.30
CA VAL A 120 -50.27 11.92 -1.96
C VAL A 120 -49.44 12.05 -3.24
N ILE A 121 -48.84 13.22 -3.46
CA ILE A 121 -47.81 13.41 -4.49
C ILE A 121 -46.45 13.17 -3.82
N LEU A 122 -45.83 12.02 -4.14
CA LEU A 122 -44.45 11.76 -3.74
C LEU A 122 -43.50 12.57 -4.64
N PRO A 123 -42.45 13.22 -4.08
CA PRO A 123 -41.43 13.87 -4.90
C PRO A 123 -40.60 12.82 -5.65
N ASP A 124 -40.33 13.06 -6.93
CA ASP A 124 -39.66 12.11 -7.81
C ASP A 124 -38.16 11.92 -7.47
N ASN A 125 -37.92 11.05 -6.49
CA ASN A 125 -36.63 10.51 -6.10
C ASN A 125 -36.53 9.00 -6.39
N THR A 126 -37.54 8.43 -7.06
CA THR A 126 -37.51 7.05 -7.53
C THR A 126 -36.48 6.90 -8.65
N PHE A 127 -35.44 6.11 -8.42
CA PHE A 127 -34.49 5.74 -9.48
C PHE A 127 -35.27 5.19 -10.69
N PRO A 128 -34.99 5.61 -11.93
CA PRO A 128 -35.89 5.37 -13.07
C PRO A 128 -35.72 3.95 -13.64
N VAL A 129 -36.06 2.93 -12.86
CA VAL A 129 -35.91 1.49 -13.16
C VAL A 129 -36.36 1.16 -14.59
N LEU A 130 -37.57 1.57 -14.98
CA LEU A 130 -38.15 1.31 -16.31
C LEU A 130 -37.36 1.92 -17.49
N ARG A 131 -36.53 2.96 -17.26
CA ARG A 131 -35.62 3.51 -18.27
C ARG A 131 -34.32 2.71 -18.33
N VAL A 132 -33.82 2.24 -17.19
CA VAL A 132 -32.58 1.45 -17.08
C VAL A 132 -32.78 0.02 -17.58
N GLU A 133 -33.90 -0.62 -17.26
CA GLU A 133 -34.34 -1.91 -17.80
C GLU A 133 -34.48 -1.85 -19.33
N ARG A 134 -35.13 -0.79 -19.85
CA ARG A 134 -35.23 -0.58 -21.30
C ARG A 134 -33.86 -0.35 -21.95
N LEU A 135 -32.97 0.39 -21.29
CA LEU A 135 -31.59 0.61 -21.73
C LEU A 135 -30.84 -0.72 -21.83
N GLU A 136 -30.93 -1.58 -20.80
CA GLU A 136 -30.30 -2.90 -20.78
C GLU A 136 -30.81 -3.81 -21.91
N ILE A 137 -32.13 -3.93 -22.08
CA ILE A 137 -32.74 -4.72 -23.16
C ILE A 137 -32.29 -4.21 -24.53
N THR A 138 -32.19 -2.88 -24.69
CA THR A 138 -31.70 -2.27 -25.94
C THR A 138 -30.22 -2.56 -26.16
N ALA A 139 -29.39 -2.50 -25.11
CA ALA A 139 -27.94 -2.77 -25.20
C ALA A 139 -27.66 -4.23 -25.58
N GLN A 140 -28.36 -5.19 -24.96
CA GLN A 140 -28.28 -6.61 -25.33
C GLN A 140 -28.72 -6.84 -26.79
N THR A 141 -29.77 -6.14 -27.24
CA THR A 141 -30.27 -6.21 -28.62
C THR A 141 -29.26 -5.65 -29.64
N ILE A 142 -28.66 -4.49 -29.37
CA ILE A 142 -27.60 -3.88 -30.19
C ILE A 142 -26.37 -4.80 -30.25
N SER A 143 -25.92 -5.34 -29.11
CA SER A 143 -24.77 -6.25 -29.04
C SER A 143 -24.97 -7.47 -29.95
N LYS A 144 -26.14 -8.11 -29.89
CA LYS A 144 -26.45 -9.28 -30.72
C LYS A 144 -26.52 -8.96 -32.21
N LYS A 145 -27.07 -7.80 -32.60
CA LYS A 145 -27.02 -7.31 -33.99
C LYS A 145 -25.57 -7.11 -34.44
N PHE A 146 -24.76 -6.43 -33.63
CA PHE A 146 -23.36 -6.12 -33.93
C PHE A 146 -22.50 -7.38 -34.07
N GLU A 147 -22.63 -8.36 -33.17
CA GLU A 147 -21.97 -9.67 -33.27
C GLU A 147 -22.34 -10.44 -34.54
N THR A 148 -23.59 -10.29 -35.00
CA THR A 148 -24.08 -10.91 -36.24
C THR A 148 -23.39 -10.31 -37.47
N GLU A 149 -23.30 -8.98 -37.57
CA GLU A 149 -22.58 -8.33 -38.68
C GLU A 149 -21.06 -8.55 -38.60
N LEU A 150 -20.47 -8.50 -37.39
CA LEU A 150 -19.05 -8.80 -37.16
C LEU A 150 -18.68 -10.22 -37.60
N SER A 151 -19.61 -11.17 -37.48
CA SER A 151 -19.42 -12.55 -37.94
C SER A 151 -19.39 -12.64 -39.48
N LYS A 152 -20.30 -11.93 -40.18
CA LYS A 152 -20.25 -11.82 -41.65
C LYS A 152 -18.96 -11.15 -42.13
N VAL A 153 -18.49 -10.12 -41.44
CA VAL A 153 -17.22 -9.45 -41.77
C VAL A 153 -16.03 -10.42 -41.66
N LYS A 154 -16.00 -11.30 -40.64
CA LYS A 154 -14.98 -12.35 -40.53
C LYS A 154 -15.04 -13.35 -41.69
N GLU A 155 -16.23 -13.77 -42.11
CA GLU A 155 -16.40 -14.62 -43.30
C GLU A 155 -15.91 -13.92 -44.57
N TYR A 156 -16.23 -12.63 -44.76
CA TYR A 156 -15.75 -11.86 -45.91
C TYR A 156 -14.23 -11.70 -45.93
N VAL A 157 -13.59 -11.45 -44.78
CA VAL A 157 -12.11 -11.38 -44.70
C VAL A 157 -11.47 -12.70 -45.09
N GLN A 158 -11.93 -13.83 -44.53
CA GLN A 158 -11.43 -15.17 -44.90
C GLN A 158 -11.61 -15.47 -46.39
N LEU A 159 -12.74 -15.08 -46.96
CA LEU A 159 -13.04 -15.27 -48.38
C LEU A 159 -12.17 -14.38 -49.28
N ILE A 160 -11.87 -13.15 -48.86
CA ILE A 160 -11.00 -12.20 -49.58
C ILE A 160 -9.54 -12.71 -49.61
N SER A 161 -8.98 -13.18 -48.49
CA SER A 161 -7.63 -13.76 -48.48
C SER A 161 -7.50 -14.97 -49.43
N LYS A 162 -8.58 -15.76 -49.58
CA LYS A 162 -8.62 -16.86 -50.56
C LYS A 162 -8.69 -16.38 -52.02
N TYR A 163 -9.21 -15.18 -52.27
CA TYR A 163 -9.14 -14.56 -53.60
C TYR A 163 -7.78 -13.94 -53.89
N GLU A 164 -7.11 -13.39 -52.88
CA GLU A 164 -5.74 -12.90 -52.98
C GLU A 164 -4.79 -14.03 -53.39
N GLU A 165 -4.88 -15.20 -52.74
CA GLU A 165 -4.13 -16.41 -53.11
C GLU A 165 -4.44 -16.89 -54.55
N LYS A 166 -5.73 -16.98 -54.92
CA LYS A 166 -6.12 -17.35 -56.31
C LYS A 166 -5.58 -16.35 -57.34
N LEU A 167 -5.64 -15.05 -57.05
CA LEU A 167 -5.18 -13.99 -57.94
C LEU A 167 -3.66 -14.04 -58.12
N LEU A 168 -2.89 -14.19 -57.03
CA LEU A 168 -1.44 -14.31 -57.08
C LEU A 168 -1.01 -15.52 -57.92
N ASN A 169 -1.63 -16.69 -57.71
CA ASN A 169 -1.36 -17.90 -58.50
C ASN A 169 -1.68 -17.71 -60.00
N LEU A 170 -2.79 -17.03 -60.32
CA LEU A 170 -3.14 -16.70 -61.70
C LEU A 170 -2.15 -15.70 -62.32
N THR A 171 -1.74 -14.66 -61.59
CA THR A 171 -0.72 -13.68 -62.04
C THR A 171 0.63 -14.34 -62.30
N VAL A 172 1.06 -15.29 -61.45
CA VAL A 172 2.28 -16.08 -61.69
C VAL A 172 2.15 -16.91 -62.96
N ARG A 173 1.04 -17.65 -63.15
CA ARG A 173 0.80 -18.44 -64.37
C ARG A 173 0.82 -17.58 -65.63
N VAL A 174 0.17 -16.42 -65.61
CA VAL A 174 0.14 -15.47 -66.74
C VAL A 174 1.53 -14.86 -67.02
N SER A 175 2.31 -14.51 -66.00
CA SER A 175 3.67 -13.95 -66.23
C SER A 175 4.71 -15.00 -66.64
N ILE A 176 4.45 -16.29 -66.42
CA ILE A 176 5.20 -17.38 -67.06
C ILE A 176 4.84 -17.45 -68.55
N MET A 177 3.54 -17.44 -68.90
CA MET A 177 3.07 -17.42 -70.28
C MET A 177 3.49 -16.18 -71.10
N GLU A 178 3.84 -15.09 -70.43
CA GLU A 178 4.40 -13.87 -71.03
C GLU A 178 5.88 -14.02 -71.43
N LYS A 179 6.63 -14.93 -70.80
CA LYS A 179 8.10 -14.98 -70.84
C LYS A 179 8.68 -16.23 -71.50
N ASP A 180 8.04 -17.38 -71.32
CA ASP A 180 8.51 -18.64 -71.90
C ASP A 180 8.07 -18.76 -73.37
N SER A 181 9.02 -19.02 -74.27
CA SER A 181 8.81 -19.09 -75.72
C SER A 181 8.22 -20.44 -76.19
N ILE A 182 7.23 -20.96 -75.45
CA ILE A 182 6.56 -22.24 -75.72
C ILE A 182 5.20 -21.96 -76.41
N SER A 183 4.82 -22.81 -77.36
CA SER A 183 3.53 -22.68 -78.06
C SER A 183 2.36 -23.15 -77.19
N TYR A 184 1.76 -22.23 -76.44
CA TYR A 184 0.53 -22.47 -75.66
C TYR A 184 -0.65 -22.85 -76.55
N THR A 185 -1.57 -23.66 -76.01
CA THR A 185 -2.75 -24.16 -76.73
C THR A 185 -3.99 -23.32 -76.42
N GLU A 186 -5.00 -23.39 -77.30
CA GLU A 186 -6.32 -22.77 -77.07
C GLU A 186 -6.98 -23.25 -75.76
N LEU A 187 -6.67 -24.48 -75.33
CA LEU A 187 -7.17 -25.08 -74.09
C LEU A 187 -6.62 -24.37 -72.84
N ASP A 188 -5.35 -23.94 -72.87
CA ASP A 188 -4.72 -23.21 -71.76
C ASP A 188 -5.39 -21.84 -71.55
N PHE A 189 -5.74 -21.16 -72.65
CA PHE A 189 -6.45 -19.89 -72.61
C PHE A 189 -7.92 -20.06 -72.16
N GLU A 190 -8.63 -21.11 -72.58
CA GLU A 190 -9.98 -21.40 -72.05
C GLU A 190 -9.97 -21.77 -70.56
N LEU A 191 -8.94 -22.46 -70.06
CA LEU A 191 -8.78 -22.72 -68.62
C LEU A 191 -8.73 -21.40 -67.82
N ILE A 192 -7.86 -20.48 -68.23
CA ILE A 192 -7.73 -19.14 -67.62
C ILE A 192 -9.05 -18.35 -67.75
N LYS A 193 -9.72 -18.45 -68.90
CA LYS A 193 -11.02 -17.80 -69.16
C LYS A 193 -12.12 -18.34 -68.24
N MET A 194 -12.07 -19.61 -67.84
CA MET A 194 -12.97 -20.18 -66.83
C MET A 194 -12.62 -19.71 -65.41
N GLU A 195 -11.33 -19.71 -65.02
CA GLU A 195 -10.89 -19.21 -63.71
C GLU A 195 -11.30 -17.73 -63.50
N VAL A 196 -11.08 -16.88 -64.51
CA VAL A 196 -11.49 -15.45 -64.48
C VAL A 196 -13.02 -15.29 -64.38
N LYS A 197 -13.82 -16.12 -65.10
CA LYS A 197 -15.29 -16.12 -64.98
C LYS A 197 -15.77 -16.56 -63.59
N GLU A 198 -15.09 -17.52 -62.95
CA GLU A 198 -15.37 -17.92 -61.58
C GLU A 198 -15.14 -16.74 -60.62
N MET A 199 -14.00 -16.05 -60.76
CA MET A 199 -13.67 -14.87 -59.95
C MET A 199 -14.67 -13.73 -60.16
N GLU A 200 -15.08 -13.43 -61.40
CA GLU A 200 -16.09 -12.40 -61.70
C GLU A 200 -17.44 -12.69 -61.03
N LYS A 201 -17.90 -13.95 -61.08
CA LYS A 201 -19.13 -14.41 -60.41
C LYS A 201 -19.05 -14.25 -58.89
N LEU A 202 -17.87 -14.44 -58.31
CA LEU A 202 -17.64 -14.34 -56.87
C LEU A 202 -17.47 -12.90 -56.38
N ILE A 203 -16.84 -12.02 -57.16
CA ILE A 203 -16.81 -10.57 -56.92
C ILE A 203 -18.24 -9.99 -56.91
N LYS A 204 -19.10 -10.43 -57.84
CA LYS A 204 -20.52 -10.06 -57.86
C LYS A 204 -21.25 -10.48 -56.57
N ARG A 205 -20.92 -11.65 -56.00
CA ARG A 205 -21.48 -12.12 -54.72
C ARG A 205 -20.98 -11.31 -53.51
N LEU A 206 -19.69 -11.00 -53.44
CA LEU A 206 -19.11 -10.13 -52.41
C LEU A 206 -19.77 -8.74 -52.40
N LYS A 207 -19.92 -8.11 -53.58
CA LYS A 207 -20.49 -6.77 -53.73
C LYS A 207 -21.91 -6.68 -53.13
N VAL A 208 -22.76 -7.67 -53.38
CA VAL A 208 -24.14 -7.72 -52.85
C VAL A 208 -24.15 -7.90 -51.32
N GLY A 209 -23.21 -8.67 -50.76
CA GLY A 209 -23.08 -8.86 -49.31
C GLY A 209 -22.73 -7.57 -48.56
N PHE A 210 -21.72 -6.84 -49.05
CA PHE A 210 -21.29 -5.58 -48.43
C PHE A 210 -22.40 -4.52 -48.40
N SER A 211 -23.13 -4.31 -49.51
CA SER A 211 -24.22 -3.33 -49.57
C SER A 211 -25.40 -3.64 -48.63
N GLY A 212 -25.56 -4.88 -48.18
CA GLY A 212 -26.54 -5.23 -47.16
C GLY A 212 -26.06 -4.91 -45.73
N SER A 213 -24.76 -5.12 -45.46
CA SER A 213 -24.21 -4.93 -44.11
C SER A 213 -23.97 -3.46 -43.76
N THR A 214 -23.65 -2.59 -44.75
CA THR A 214 -23.46 -1.15 -44.49
C THR A 214 -24.71 -0.51 -43.89
N VAL A 215 -25.89 -0.77 -44.45
CA VAL A 215 -27.17 -0.21 -43.97
C VAL A 215 -27.47 -0.64 -42.52
N ILE A 216 -27.05 -1.85 -42.13
CA ILE A 216 -27.22 -2.35 -40.76
C ILE A 216 -26.23 -1.67 -39.80
N ILE A 217 -25.00 -1.39 -40.26
CA ILE A 217 -23.99 -0.64 -39.50
C ILE A 217 -24.43 0.82 -39.29
N ASP A 218 -24.94 1.48 -40.33
CA ASP A 218 -25.46 2.85 -40.24
C ASP A 218 -26.62 2.94 -39.23
N GLN A 219 -27.54 1.97 -39.27
CA GLN A 219 -28.64 1.85 -38.31
C GLN A 219 -28.16 1.56 -36.88
N LEU A 220 -27.11 0.73 -36.71
CA LEU A 220 -26.50 0.47 -35.41
C LEU A 220 -25.84 1.71 -34.82
N GLU A 221 -25.20 2.55 -35.65
CA GLU A 221 -24.61 3.81 -35.19
C GLU A 221 -25.70 4.76 -34.63
N VAL A 222 -26.85 4.87 -35.31
CA VAL A 222 -27.99 5.67 -34.83
C VAL A 222 -28.56 5.11 -33.52
N GLU A 223 -28.71 3.78 -33.40
CA GLU A 223 -29.17 3.13 -32.16
C GLU A 223 -28.19 3.35 -31.00
N ILE A 224 -26.87 3.32 -31.24
CA ILE A 224 -25.84 3.60 -30.24
C ILE A 224 -25.81 5.08 -29.83
N ARG A 225 -25.91 6.02 -30.79
CA ARG A 225 -25.97 7.46 -30.48
C ARG A 225 -27.19 7.81 -29.59
N ASN A 226 -28.35 7.21 -29.87
CA ASN A 226 -29.55 7.35 -29.04
C ASN A 226 -29.37 6.73 -27.64
N MET A 227 -28.59 5.65 -27.53
CA MET A 227 -28.24 5.03 -26.25
C MET A 227 -27.35 5.96 -25.40
N THR A 228 -26.33 6.59 -25.98
CA THR A 228 -25.46 7.56 -25.29
C THR A 228 -26.28 8.72 -24.70
N LEU A 229 -27.16 9.33 -25.49
CA LEU A 229 -28.04 10.43 -25.02
C LEU A 229 -28.94 10.00 -23.86
N LEU A 230 -29.42 8.75 -23.84
CA LEU A 230 -30.23 8.23 -22.75
C LEU A 230 -29.40 7.96 -21.48
N VAL A 231 -28.13 7.55 -21.62
CA VAL A 231 -27.19 7.42 -20.48
C VAL A 231 -26.85 8.79 -19.89
N GLU A 232 -26.59 9.81 -20.71
CA GLU A 232 -26.35 11.19 -20.25
C GLU A 232 -27.56 11.74 -19.48
N GLN A 233 -28.78 11.51 -19.98
CA GLN A 233 -30.01 11.85 -19.26
C GLN A 233 -30.14 11.12 -17.93
N LEU A 234 -29.63 9.88 -17.81
CA LEU A 234 -29.62 9.15 -16.54
C LEU A 234 -28.55 9.65 -15.56
N GLU A 235 -27.37 10.11 -16.02
CA GLU A 235 -26.37 10.72 -15.13
C GLU A 235 -26.92 12.00 -14.47
N THR A 236 -27.72 12.82 -15.17
CA THR A 236 -28.34 14.02 -14.58
C THR A 236 -29.35 13.74 -13.45
N LEU A 237 -29.72 12.49 -13.23
CA LEU A 237 -30.63 12.06 -12.15
C LEU A 237 -29.89 11.55 -10.90
N ASP A 238 -28.55 11.45 -10.88
CA ASP A 238 -27.76 11.12 -9.68
C ASP A 238 -27.66 12.32 -8.72
N LYS A 239 -28.78 12.67 -8.10
CA LYS A 239 -28.88 13.68 -7.02
C LYS A 239 -27.99 13.37 -5.80
N ASN A 240 -27.46 12.15 -5.69
CA ASN A 240 -26.72 11.66 -4.52
C ASN A 240 -25.19 11.63 -4.73
N ASN A 241 -24.68 12.09 -5.88
CA ASN A 241 -23.25 12.10 -6.21
C ASN A 241 -22.54 10.73 -6.12
N VAL A 242 -23.29 9.62 -6.28
CA VAL A 242 -22.76 8.25 -6.18
C VAL A 242 -21.71 8.00 -7.27
N LEU A 243 -21.93 8.53 -8.47
CA LEU A 243 -20.98 8.48 -9.58
C LEU A 243 -19.71 9.28 -9.28
N ALA A 244 -19.82 10.46 -8.66
CA ALA A 244 -18.67 11.27 -8.27
C ALA A 244 -17.81 10.57 -7.19
N ILE A 245 -18.44 9.99 -6.17
CA ILE A 245 -17.77 9.21 -5.13
C ILE A 245 -17.08 7.98 -5.74
N ARG A 246 -17.73 7.24 -6.66
CA ARG A 246 -17.11 6.11 -7.37
C ARG A 246 -15.90 6.54 -8.22
N ARG A 247 -16.00 7.66 -8.94
CA ARG A 247 -14.88 8.24 -9.72
C ARG A 247 -13.70 8.60 -8.81
N GLN A 248 -13.96 9.19 -7.64
CA GLN A 248 -12.91 9.48 -6.63
C GLN A 248 -12.26 8.21 -6.05
N VAL A 249 -13.05 7.20 -5.68
CA VAL A 249 -12.53 5.91 -5.16
C VAL A 249 -11.66 5.20 -6.20
N LEU A 250 -11.99 5.29 -7.49
CA LEU A 250 -11.19 4.71 -8.56
C LEU A 250 -9.88 5.48 -8.76
N ALA A 251 -9.92 6.82 -8.74
CA ALA A 251 -8.71 7.66 -8.77
C ALA A 251 -7.76 7.39 -7.57
N LEU A 252 -8.31 7.21 -6.38
CA LEU A 252 -7.54 6.83 -5.18
C LEU A 252 -6.91 5.44 -5.33
N LYS A 253 -7.61 4.46 -5.91
CA LYS A 253 -7.06 3.12 -6.19
C LYS A 253 -5.93 3.15 -7.23
N ASN A 254 -6.01 4.01 -8.24
CA ASN A 254 -4.93 4.15 -9.22
C ASN A 254 -3.70 4.81 -8.59
N ARG A 255 -3.87 5.91 -7.84
CA ARG A 255 -2.78 6.53 -7.07
C ARG A 255 -2.14 5.58 -6.05
N LEU A 256 -2.90 4.69 -5.44
CA LEU A 256 -2.35 3.65 -4.56
C LEU A 256 -1.41 2.72 -5.34
N LYS A 257 -1.84 2.22 -6.50
CA LYS A 257 -1.00 1.38 -7.38
C LYS A 257 0.25 2.09 -7.90
N GLU A 258 0.13 3.38 -8.24
CA GLU A 258 1.25 4.23 -8.68
C GLU A 258 2.28 4.37 -7.54
N CYS A 259 1.81 4.65 -6.31
CA CYS A 259 2.66 4.67 -5.12
C CYS A 259 3.31 3.29 -4.85
N GLU A 260 2.54 2.20 -4.90
CA GLU A 260 3.05 0.83 -4.70
C GLU A 260 4.12 0.45 -5.72
N ALA A 261 3.92 0.79 -7.01
CA ALA A 261 4.92 0.57 -8.06
C ALA A 261 6.19 1.41 -7.84
N SER A 262 6.05 2.70 -7.53
CA SER A 262 7.20 3.59 -7.27
C SER A 262 8.04 3.17 -6.04
N LYS A 263 7.44 2.43 -5.09
CA LYS A 263 8.12 1.94 -3.89
C LYS A 263 9.11 0.79 -4.15
N VAL A 264 9.04 0.15 -5.32
CA VAL A 264 9.93 -0.98 -5.70
C VAL A 264 11.38 -0.51 -5.96
N GLU A 265 11.59 0.76 -6.30
CA GLU A 265 12.84 1.23 -6.93
C GLU A 265 13.91 1.81 -5.98
N SER A 266 13.72 1.75 -4.66
CA SER A 266 14.68 2.38 -3.71
C SER A 266 14.93 1.67 -2.37
N THR A 267 14.19 0.61 -2.01
CA THR A 267 14.49 -0.20 -0.81
C THR A 267 15.05 -1.56 -1.21
N PRO A 268 16.29 -1.92 -0.82
CA PRO A 268 16.79 -3.28 -0.93
C PRO A 268 15.85 -4.28 -0.24
N PRO A 269 15.80 -5.56 -0.67
CA PRO A 269 14.94 -6.55 -0.03
C PRO A 269 15.29 -6.68 1.47
N PRO A 270 14.30 -6.75 2.36
CA PRO A 270 14.55 -6.91 3.79
C PRO A 270 15.27 -8.23 4.07
N PRO A 271 16.01 -8.35 5.20
CA PRO A 271 16.58 -9.61 5.63
C PRO A 271 15.50 -10.70 5.76
N ALA A 272 15.90 -11.96 5.62
CA ALA A 272 14.96 -13.07 5.81
C ALA A 272 14.32 -12.99 7.22
N PRO A 273 12.98 -13.10 7.35
CA PRO A 273 12.27 -13.10 8.62
C PRO A 273 12.91 -14.01 9.67
N GLY A 274 13.20 -13.48 10.86
CA GLY A 274 13.89 -14.21 11.94
C GLY A 274 15.36 -14.57 11.69
N SER A 275 16.03 -13.97 10.70
CA SER A 275 17.45 -14.24 10.40
C SER A 275 18.37 -13.08 10.81
N CYS A 276 19.42 -13.41 11.57
CA CYS A 276 20.48 -12.47 11.98
C CYS A 276 21.53 -12.15 10.89
N ALA A 277 21.22 -12.37 9.61
CA ALA A 277 22.10 -12.06 8.49
C ALA A 277 22.15 -10.55 8.15
N HIS A 278 22.24 -9.69 9.16
CA HIS A 278 22.23 -8.23 9.03
C HIS A 278 23.13 -7.53 10.06
N GLY A 279 23.75 -6.42 9.67
CA GLY A 279 24.73 -5.68 10.48
C GLY A 279 24.09 -4.73 11.50
N GLY A 280 23.11 -5.22 12.27
CA GLY A 280 22.35 -4.45 13.25
C GLY A 280 21.27 -3.50 12.67
N VAL A 281 20.54 -2.83 13.56
CA VAL A 281 19.50 -1.83 13.22
C VAL A 281 20.17 -0.52 12.79
N VAL A 282 19.66 0.12 11.73
CA VAL A 282 20.16 1.42 11.24
C VAL A 282 19.08 2.49 11.11
N ASN A 283 17.81 2.12 10.95
CA ASN A 283 16.70 3.07 10.92
C ASN A 283 15.40 2.41 11.40
N ILE A 284 14.36 3.23 11.61
CA ILE A 284 13.04 2.81 12.08
C ILE A 284 11.95 3.56 11.30
N SER A 285 10.78 2.95 11.12
CA SER A 285 9.64 3.60 10.45
C SER A 285 9.05 4.76 11.28
N LYS A 286 8.13 5.50 10.66
CA LYS A 286 7.16 6.31 11.41
C LYS A 286 6.22 5.39 12.21
N PRO A 287 5.64 5.86 13.33
CA PRO A 287 4.69 5.07 14.12
C PRO A 287 3.44 4.72 13.30
N ILE A 288 3.08 3.45 13.30
CA ILE A 288 1.82 2.93 12.79
C ILE A 288 0.90 2.73 13.98
N ILE A 289 -0.13 3.58 14.13
CA ILE A 289 -1.16 3.40 15.14
C ILE A 289 -1.97 2.16 14.77
N VAL A 290 -2.03 1.17 15.65
CA VAL A 290 -2.81 -0.05 15.44
C VAL A 290 -4.19 0.10 16.08
N GLN A 291 -4.25 0.35 17.39
CA GLN A 291 -5.49 0.53 18.14
C GLN A 291 -5.20 1.24 19.48
N LEU A 292 -6.23 1.65 20.22
CA LEU A 292 -6.10 1.98 21.65
C LEU A 292 -6.04 0.67 22.48
N ASN A 293 -5.64 0.74 23.74
CA ASN A 293 -5.95 -0.33 24.68
C ASN A 293 -7.46 -0.36 24.99
N TRP A 294 -8.03 -1.54 25.23
CA TRP A 294 -9.48 -1.71 25.39
C TRP A 294 -10.07 -1.16 26.70
N LEU A 295 -9.22 -0.80 27.68
CA LEU A 295 -9.66 -0.17 28.93
C LEU A 295 -9.68 1.37 28.83
N GLY A 296 -9.14 1.93 27.74
CA GLY A 296 -9.24 3.34 27.39
C GLY A 296 -8.11 4.23 27.92
N PHE A 297 -8.26 5.55 27.72
CA PHE A 297 -7.20 6.56 27.90
C PHE A 297 -6.67 6.72 29.34
N SER A 298 -7.39 6.23 30.35
CA SER A 298 -6.90 6.22 31.75
C SER A 298 -5.83 5.15 31.99
N TYR A 299 -5.83 4.06 31.21
CA TYR A 299 -4.90 2.94 31.33
C TYR A 299 -3.63 3.20 30.50
N LYS A 300 -2.92 4.26 30.89
CA LYS A 300 -1.73 4.77 30.20
C LYS A 300 -0.55 3.80 30.18
N TYR A 301 -0.43 2.95 31.19
CA TYR A 301 0.68 2.03 31.39
C TYR A 301 0.31 0.63 30.90
N GLY A 302 1.27 -0.14 30.42
CA GLY A 302 1.00 -1.47 29.85
C GLY A 302 2.09 -1.97 28.92
N ALA A 303 1.90 -3.20 28.50
CA ALA A 303 2.66 -3.86 27.46
C ALA A 303 1.73 -4.43 26.39
N TRP A 304 2.24 -4.63 25.19
CA TRP A 304 1.56 -5.42 24.16
C TRP A 304 2.55 -5.99 23.16
N GLY A 305 2.07 -6.93 22.33
CA GLY A 305 2.84 -7.49 21.24
C GLY A 305 2.14 -8.65 20.56
N ARG A 306 2.96 -9.53 20.00
CA ARG A 306 2.58 -10.80 19.42
C ARG A 306 3.45 -11.92 20.01
N ASP A 307 2.92 -13.13 20.14
CA ASP A 307 3.67 -14.30 20.63
C ASP A 307 4.63 -14.79 19.55
N TYR A 308 5.90 -15.03 19.91
CA TYR A 308 6.88 -15.61 19.01
C TYR A 308 7.20 -17.06 19.40
N SER A 309 7.19 -17.96 18.42
CA SER A 309 7.68 -19.33 18.57
C SER A 309 8.59 -19.70 17.40
N PRO A 310 9.82 -20.21 17.62
CA PRO A 310 10.67 -20.70 16.54
C PRO A 310 10.09 -21.93 15.80
N GLN A 311 9.10 -22.64 16.37
CA GLN A 311 8.41 -23.74 15.67
C GLN A 311 7.25 -23.25 14.79
N ASP A 312 6.63 -22.14 15.14
CA ASP A 312 5.58 -21.49 14.35
C ASP A 312 5.72 -19.96 14.48
N PRO A 313 6.62 -19.35 13.69
CA PRO A 313 6.94 -17.94 13.81
C PRO A 313 5.86 -17.04 13.17
N GLY A 314 4.92 -17.64 12.43
CA GLY A 314 3.90 -16.93 11.63
C GLY A 314 2.52 -16.87 12.26
N ASN A 315 2.12 -17.85 13.08
CA ASN A 315 0.77 -17.97 13.65
C ASN A 315 0.65 -17.51 15.12
N GLY A 316 1.64 -16.75 15.63
CA GLY A 316 1.58 -16.16 16.96
C GLY A 316 0.30 -15.35 17.23
N LEU A 317 -0.29 -15.53 18.42
CA LEU A 317 -1.43 -14.72 18.86
C LEU A 317 -1.01 -13.28 19.20
N TYR A 318 -1.93 -12.32 19.08
CA TYR A 318 -1.72 -10.97 19.58
C TYR A 318 -2.11 -10.91 21.05
N TRP A 319 -1.35 -10.16 21.84
CA TRP A 319 -1.60 -10.02 23.27
C TRP A 319 -1.46 -8.55 23.69
N VAL A 320 -2.33 -8.12 24.60
CA VAL A 320 -2.36 -6.75 25.14
C VAL A 320 -2.57 -6.82 26.65
N ALA A 321 -1.72 -6.12 27.40
CA ALA A 321 -1.55 -6.25 28.85
C ALA A 321 -1.40 -4.85 29.50
N PRO A 322 -2.49 -4.06 29.59
CA PRO A 322 -2.51 -2.80 30.34
C PRO A 322 -2.29 -3.05 31.83
N LEU A 323 -1.52 -2.18 32.48
CA LEU A 323 -1.46 -2.16 33.95
C LEU A 323 -2.65 -1.36 34.48
N ASN A 324 -2.96 -1.55 35.76
CA ASN A 324 -3.86 -0.68 36.50
C ASN A 324 -3.38 0.79 36.44
N THR A 325 -4.28 1.74 36.74
CA THR A 325 -4.03 3.18 36.63
C THR A 325 -2.94 3.72 37.58
N ASP A 326 -2.43 2.89 38.48
CA ASP A 326 -1.26 3.15 39.33
C ASP A 326 0.09 2.91 38.62
N GLY A 327 0.07 2.33 37.42
CA GLY A 327 1.26 1.95 36.66
C GLY A 327 2.06 0.81 37.28
N ARG A 328 1.52 0.09 38.28
CA ARG A 328 2.22 -0.96 39.01
C ARG A 328 1.74 -2.36 38.63
N ILE A 329 0.45 -2.62 38.73
CA ILE A 329 -0.09 -4.00 38.75
C ILE A 329 -0.63 -4.39 37.37
N LEU A 330 -0.08 -5.46 36.79
CA LEU A 330 -0.73 -6.16 35.69
C LEU A 330 -1.77 -7.13 36.27
N GLN A 331 -3.05 -6.80 36.08
CA GLN A 331 -4.17 -7.61 36.58
C GLN A 331 -4.92 -8.34 35.45
N TYR A 332 -5.13 -7.70 34.30
CA TYR A 332 -5.88 -8.25 33.17
C TYR A 332 -5.08 -8.16 31.88
N TYR A 333 -5.10 -9.23 31.09
CA TYR A 333 -4.60 -9.22 29.72
C TYR A 333 -5.63 -9.84 28.77
N ARG A 334 -5.59 -9.45 27.50
CA ARG A 334 -6.41 -10.04 26.42
C ARG A 334 -5.53 -10.67 25.34
N LEU A 335 -5.98 -11.81 24.86
CA LEU A 335 -5.40 -12.53 23.72
C LEU A 335 -6.37 -12.48 22.54
N TYR A 336 -5.84 -12.30 21.34
CA TYR A 336 -6.57 -12.20 20.08
C TYR A 336 -5.90 -13.11 19.04
N ASN A 337 -6.68 -13.96 18.37
CA ASN A 337 -6.14 -14.93 17.42
C ASN A 337 -5.67 -14.26 16.12
N THR A 338 -6.39 -13.23 15.67
CA THR A 338 -6.08 -12.48 14.44
C THR A 338 -5.84 -10.99 14.74
N LYS A 339 -5.26 -10.29 13.76
CA LYS A 339 -5.13 -8.83 13.83
C LYS A 339 -6.49 -8.13 13.75
N ASP A 340 -7.43 -8.68 12.99
CA ASP A 340 -8.76 -8.09 12.81
C ASP A 340 -9.58 -8.22 14.11
N ASP A 341 -9.42 -9.33 14.85
CA ASP A 341 -9.97 -9.48 16.20
C ASP A 341 -9.45 -8.40 17.17
N LEU A 342 -8.15 -8.08 17.11
CA LEU A 342 -7.57 -7.00 17.90
C LEU A 342 -8.14 -5.62 17.48
N LEU A 343 -8.23 -5.36 16.18
CA LEU A 343 -8.72 -4.08 15.64
C LEU A 343 -10.20 -3.83 15.94
N LEU A 344 -11.04 -4.87 15.88
CA LEU A 344 -12.48 -4.81 16.14
C LEU A 344 -12.84 -5.09 17.61
N TYR A 345 -11.86 -5.45 18.43
CA TYR A 345 -11.99 -6.01 19.78
C TYR A 345 -12.88 -7.28 19.87
N THR A 346 -13.08 -8.02 18.77
CA THR A 346 -13.88 -9.25 18.72
C THR A 346 -13.11 -10.47 19.23
N ASN A 347 -13.85 -11.53 19.59
CA ASN A 347 -13.33 -12.86 19.95
C ASN A 347 -12.20 -12.90 21.02
N ALA A 348 -12.08 -11.83 21.81
CA ALA A 348 -10.97 -11.65 22.74
C ALA A 348 -11.05 -12.61 23.94
N ARG A 349 -10.01 -13.42 24.16
CA ARG A 349 -9.87 -14.18 25.39
C ARG A 349 -9.27 -13.26 26.46
N GLN A 350 -10.09 -12.82 27.41
CA GLN A 350 -9.63 -12.09 28.59
C GLN A 350 -9.22 -13.07 29.70
N ASN A 351 -8.01 -12.92 30.21
CA ASN A 351 -7.45 -13.68 31.34
C ASN A 351 -7.14 -12.70 32.51
N GLN A 352 -7.06 -13.22 33.74
CA GLN A 352 -6.71 -12.45 34.95
C GLN A 352 -5.52 -13.08 35.67
N ILE A 353 -4.61 -12.25 36.19
CA ILE A 353 -3.53 -12.64 37.10
C ILE A 353 -3.52 -11.71 38.32
N SER A 354 -2.88 -12.12 39.42
CA SER A 354 -2.95 -11.39 40.70
C SER A 354 -1.68 -10.64 41.09
N TYR A 355 -0.54 -10.92 40.44
CA TYR A 355 0.78 -10.49 40.91
C TYR A 355 1.78 -10.15 39.79
N GLY A 356 1.34 -9.79 38.59
CA GLY A 356 2.26 -9.22 37.59
C GLY A 356 2.63 -7.77 37.94
N GLN A 357 3.88 -7.36 37.75
CA GLN A 357 4.34 -5.99 38.05
C GLN A 357 5.10 -5.35 36.88
N GLY A 358 4.72 -4.11 36.53
CA GLY A 358 5.42 -3.26 35.57
C GLY A 358 5.19 -3.62 34.09
N SER A 359 5.54 -2.69 33.19
CA SER A 359 5.31 -2.80 31.74
C SER A 359 6.33 -3.69 31.01
N GLY A 360 7.30 -4.27 31.72
CA GLY A 360 8.37 -5.09 31.15
C GLY A 360 7.97 -6.53 30.84
N THR A 361 6.75 -6.75 30.34
CA THR A 361 6.17 -8.07 30.07
C THR A 361 6.35 -8.46 28.60
N VAL A 362 6.64 -9.74 28.34
CA VAL A 362 6.71 -10.31 26.97
C VAL A 362 6.00 -11.68 26.90
N VAL A 363 5.69 -12.15 25.69
CA VAL A 363 5.18 -13.51 25.44
C VAL A 363 6.10 -14.24 24.47
N TYR A 364 6.44 -15.50 24.80
CA TYR A 364 7.29 -16.38 24.01
C TYR A 364 6.82 -17.83 24.16
N LYS A 365 6.63 -18.53 23.03
CA LYS A 365 6.14 -19.92 22.97
C LYS A 365 4.87 -20.13 23.81
N ASN A 366 3.83 -19.32 23.59
CA ASN A 366 2.53 -19.41 24.29
C ASN A 366 2.63 -19.25 25.83
N ASN A 367 3.69 -18.60 26.33
CA ASN A 367 3.90 -18.30 27.74
C ASN A 367 4.22 -16.81 27.91
N MET A 368 3.57 -16.15 28.87
CA MET A 368 3.85 -14.78 29.29
C MET A 368 4.88 -14.77 30.41
N TYR A 369 5.86 -13.88 30.33
CA TYR A 369 6.93 -13.72 31.31
C TYR A 369 6.80 -12.35 31.98
N VAL A 370 6.66 -12.36 33.31
CA VAL A 370 6.40 -11.15 34.12
C VAL A 370 7.34 -11.07 35.32
N ASN A 371 7.58 -9.86 35.79
CA ASN A 371 8.14 -9.63 37.13
C ASN A 371 7.02 -9.89 38.17
N TRP A 372 7.32 -10.65 39.21
CA TRP A 372 6.34 -11.03 40.24
C TRP A 372 6.31 -10.01 41.37
N TYR A 373 5.10 -9.62 41.77
CA TYR A 373 4.81 -8.44 42.59
C TYR A 373 5.73 -8.29 43.81
N ASN A 374 6.38 -7.12 43.89
CA ASN A 374 7.26 -6.73 45.00
C ASN A 374 8.37 -7.76 45.33
N SER A 375 8.95 -8.43 44.33
CA SER A 375 9.94 -9.48 44.53
C SER A 375 11.06 -9.47 43.48
N GLN A 376 12.05 -10.36 43.66
CA GLN A 376 13.08 -10.68 42.66
C GLN A 376 12.69 -11.89 41.80
N ASN A 377 11.42 -12.31 41.80
CA ASN A 377 11.00 -13.52 41.11
C ASN A 377 10.46 -13.21 39.71
N MET A 378 10.99 -13.95 38.73
CA MET A 378 10.44 -14.08 37.39
C MET A 378 9.30 -15.10 37.45
N ALA A 379 8.17 -14.84 36.79
CA ALA A 379 7.06 -15.79 36.70
C ALA A 379 6.72 -16.09 35.24
N LYS A 380 6.55 -17.39 34.93
CA LYS A 380 6.13 -17.92 33.64
C LYS A 380 4.66 -18.32 33.73
N ILE A 381 3.82 -17.70 32.91
CA ILE A 381 2.37 -17.84 32.93
C ILE A 381 1.91 -18.45 31.60
N ASN A 382 1.33 -19.63 31.67
CA ASN A 382 0.86 -20.39 30.50
C ASN A 382 -0.43 -19.78 29.97
N LEU A 383 -0.43 -19.33 28.70
CA LEU A 383 -1.57 -18.60 28.14
C LEU A 383 -2.79 -19.49 27.89
N THR A 384 -2.58 -20.78 27.63
CA THR A 384 -3.66 -21.76 27.43
C THR A 384 -4.40 -22.03 28.73
N THR A 385 -3.68 -22.28 29.83
CA THR A 385 -4.28 -22.63 31.13
C THR A 385 -4.59 -21.42 32.02
N ASN A 386 -3.97 -20.27 31.74
CA ASN A 386 -3.89 -19.10 32.61
C ASN A 386 -3.42 -19.44 34.05
N LYS A 387 -2.34 -20.23 34.15
CA LYS A 387 -1.69 -20.58 35.41
C LYS A 387 -0.22 -20.19 35.40
N VAL A 388 0.34 -19.97 36.59
CA VAL A 388 1.78 -19.86 36.77
C VAL A 388 2.36 -21.27 36.72
N ASP A 389 3.07 -21.59 35.64
CA ASP A 389 3.71 -22.90 35.47
C ASP A 389 5.06 -22.95 36.21
N LEU A 390 5.73 -21.79 36.38
CA LEU A 390 6.98 -21.67 37.13
C LEU A 390 7.18 -20.27 37.71
N SER A 391 7.81 -20.18 38.88
CA SER A 391 8.36 -18.94 39.44
C SER A 391 9.78 -19.18 39.93
N GLN A 392 10.71 -18.29 39.59
CA GLN A 392 12.15 -18.45 39.82
C GLN A 392 12.79 -17.11 40.18
N THR A 393 13.55 -17.07 41.27
CA THR A 393 14.31 -15.87 41.67
C THR A 393 15.44 -15.57 40.69
N LEU A 394 15.54 -14.32 40.24
CA LEU A 394 16.64 -13.77 39.46
C LEU A 394 17.74 -13.26 40.42
N PRO A 395 18.93 -13.88 40.45
CA PRO A 395 19.93 -13.57 41.49
C PRO A 395 20.38 -12.10 41.50
N ASN A 396 20.37 -11.49 42.69
CA ASN A 396 20.85 -10.14 42.98
C ASN A 396 20.11 -9.00 42.26
N ALA A 397 18.96 -9.27 41.63
CA ALA A 397 18.20 -8.25 40.93
C ALA A 397 17.64 -7.19 41.90
N ALA A 398 17.72 -5.93 41.52
CA ALA A 398 16.98 -4.87 42.19
C ALA A 398 15.47 -5.02 41.90
N TYR A 399 14.64 -4.59 42.85
CA TYR A 399 13.18 -4.71 42.77
C TYR A 399 12.50 -3.60 43.60
N ASN A 400 11.17 -3.50 43.48
CA ASN A 400 10.33 -2.51 44.17
C ASN A 400 10.68 -1.05 43.80
N ASN A 401 10.79 -0.78 42.49
CA ASN A 401 11.07 0.54 41.90
C ASN A 401 12.41 1.13 42.37
N ARG A 402 13.45 0.29 42.38
CA ARG A 402 14.81 0.68 42.79
C ARG A 402 15.71 1.02 41.59
N PHE A 403 15.56 0.32 40.47
CA PHE A 403 16.23 0.65 39.19
C PHE A 403 15.27 0.45 38.00
N SER A 404 14.10 1.07 38.08
CA SER A 404 13.16 1.20 36.96
C SER A 404 13.68 2.19 35.89
N TYR A 405 12.96 2.35 34.78
CA TYR A 405 13.37 3.23 33.68
C TYR A 405 13.02 4.71 33.94
N ALA A 406 13.60 5.60 33.15
CA ALA A 406 13.22 7.01 33.12
C ALA A 406 11.73 7.15 32.78
N ASN A 407 10.98 7.86 33.63
CA ASN A 407 9.54 8.12 33.52
C ASN A 407 8.60 6.89 33.59
N VAL A 408 9.12 5.67 33.71
CA VAL A 408 8.31 4.43 33.79
C VAL A 408 8.64 3.65 35.06
N GLY A 409 7.69 3.63 36.00
CA GLY A 409 7.85 2.99 37.29
C GLY A 409 7.69 1.46 37.27
N TRP A 410 8.15 0.81 38.35
CA TRP A 410 7.96 -0.61 38.69
C TRP A 410 8.56 -1.65 37.73
N GLN A 411 9.18 -1.20 36.64
CA GLN A 411 9.86 -1.98 35.61
C GLN A 411 11.36 -2.16 35.95
N ASP A 412 11.65 -2.68 37.14
CA ASP A 412 13.03 -3.03 37.55
C ASP A 412 13.61 -4.16 36.69
N MET A 413 12.75 -5.10 36.28
CA MET A 413 13.00 -6.13 35.28
C MET A 413 12.18 -5.85 34.02
N ASP A 414 12.74 -6.25 32.89
CA ASP A 414 12.22 -6.00 31.56
C ASP A 414 12.54 -7.23 30.69
N PHE A 415 11.54 -8.02 30.32
CA PHE A 415 11.75 -9.24 29.53
C PHE A 415 11.75 -8.92 28.04
N ALA A 416 12.67 -9.52 27.30
CA ALA A 416 12.79 -9.35 25.86
C ALA A 416 12.95 -10.70 25.14
N VAL A 417 12.58 -10.71 23.87
CA VAL A 417 12.65 -11.89 22.98
C VAL A 417 13.34 -11.46 21.69
N ASP A 418 14.29 -12.27 21.24
CA ASP A 418 14.96 -12.12 19.95
C ASP A 418 15.06 -13.47 19.20
N GLU A 419 15.77 -13.48 18.08
CA GLU A 419 16.11 -14.67 17.30
C GLU A 419 16.83 -15.75 18.12
N ASN A 420 17.57 -15.36 19.16
CA ASN A 420 18.36 -16.23 20.03
C ASN A 420 17.59 -16.76 21.25
N GLY A 421 16.40 -16.23 21.56
CA GLY A 421 15.50 -16.73 22.61
C GLY A 421 15.05 -15.67 23.61
N LEU A 422 14.95 -16.08 24.89
CA LEU A 422 14.41 -15.27 25.99
C LEU A 422 15.52 -14.59 26.81
N TRP A 423 15.30 -13.32 27.15
CA TRP A 423 16.22 -12.48 27.91
C TRP A 423 15.48 -11.72 29.02
N VAL A 424 16.24 -11.30 30.03
CA VAL A 424 15.80 -10.33 31.03
C VAL A 424 16.85 -9.22 31.18
N ILE A 425 16.37 -7.99 31.14
CA ILE A 425 17.14 -6.75 31.28
C ILE A 425 16.77 -6.16 32.64
N TYR A 426 17.76 -5.89 33.48
CA TYR A 426 17.57 -5.48 34.87
C TYR A 426 18.78 -4.68 35.36
N ALA A 427 18.88 -4.41 36.66
CA ALA A 427 20.08 -3.86 37.28
C ALA A 427 20.25 -4.44 38.70
N THR A 428 21.44 -4.25 39.29
CA THR A 428 21.78 -4.75 40.64
C THR A 428 22.51 -3.67 41.43
N GLU A 429 22.59 -3.84 42.75
CA GLU A 429 23.42 -2.95 43.60
C GLU A 429 24.90 -3.02 43.18
N ALA A 430 25.37 -4.23 42.83
CA ALA A 430 26.75 -4.45 42.38
C ALA A 430 27.05 -3.85 41.00
N SER A 431 26.04 -3.65 40.14
CA SER A 431 26.19 -2.88 38.89
C SER A 431 26.00 -1.36 39.09
N THR A 432 25.81 -0.90 40.33
CA THR A 432 25.49 0.50 40.67
C THR A 432 24.32 1.08 39.87
N GLY A 433 23.33 0.24 39.55
CA GLY A 433 22.18 0.62 38.72
C GLY A 433 22.42 0.60 37.21
N ASN A 434 23.61 0.18 36.73
CA ASN A 434 23.84 -0.07 35.31
C ASN A 434 23.09 -1.32 34.83
N ILE A 435 22.70 -1.31 33.56
CA ILE A 435 21.97 -2.40 32.93
C ILE A 435 22.81 -3.68 32.99
N VAL A 436 22.14 -4.76 33.43
CA VAL A 436 22.60 -6.14 33.38
C VAL A 436 21.64 -6.89 32.47
N ILE A 437 22.20 -7.66 31.54
CA ILE A 437 21.46 -8.49 30.59
C ILE A 437 21.69 -9.95 31.01
N SER A 438 20.64 -10.75 31.16
CA SER A 438 20.77 -12.20 31.37
C SER A 438 19.95 -12.97 30.34
N LYS A 439 20.58 -13.97 29.71
CA LYS A 439 19.88 -14.92 28.83
C LYS A 439 19.27 -16.04 29.66
N LEU A 440 18.00 -16.36 29.41
CA LEU A 440 17.23 -17.31 30.20
C LEU A 440 16.97 -18.62 29.45
N ASN A 441 16.91 -19.72 30.18
CA ASN A 441 16.29 -20.94 29.71
C ASN A 441 14.76 -20.78 29.75
N ASP A 442 14.07 -20.86 28.61
CA ASP A 442 12.62 -20.64 28.54
C ASP A 442 11.78 -21.73 29.21
N THR A 443 12.36 -22.89 29.52
CA THR A 443 11.68 -23.96 30.29
C THR A 443 11.85 -23.78 31.79
N THR A 444 13.08 -23.50 32.27
CA THR A 444 13.43 -23.52 33.70
C THR A 444 13.64 -22.15 34.34
N LEU A 445 13.58 -21.05 33.57
CA LEU A 445 13.92 -19.69 33.99
C LEU A 445 15.35 -19.54 34.58
N ALA A 446 16.20 -20.55 34.43
CA ALA A 446 17.59 -20.49 34.86
C ALA A 446 18.37 -19.50 33.98
N VAL A 447 19.23 -18.69 34.62
CA VAL A 447 20.19 -17.82 33.94
C VAL A 447 21.26 -18.70 33.28
N LEU A 448 21.41 -18.58 31.97
CA LEU A 448 22.42 -19.28 31.17
C LEU A 448 23.73 -18.50 31.12
N ASN A 449 23.62 -17.19 30.89
CA ASN A 449 24.73 -16.25 30.74
C ASN A 449 24.28 -14.85 31.19
N THR A 450 25.22 -14.04 31.67
CA THR A 450 24.99 -12.67 32.14
C THR A 450 26.07 -11.73 31.58
N TRP A 451 25.67 -10.53 31.19
CA TRP A 451 26.52 -9.46 30.70
C TRP A 451 26.26 -8.17 31.48
N HIS A 452 27.34 -7.42 31.74
CA HIS A 452 27.28 -6.15 32.45
C HIS A 452 27.63 -4.99 31.50
N THR A 453 26.78 -3.97 31.46
CA THR A 453 26.95 -2.76 30.64
C THR A 453 27.53 -1.61 31.46
N LYS A 454 27.91 -0.51 30.79
CA LYS A 454 28.18 0.79 31.46
C LYS A 454 27.01 1.78 31.40
N GLN A 455 25.82 1.35 30.95
CA GLN A 455 24.66 2.23 30.77
C GLN A 455 23.74 2.20 31.99
N TYR A 456 23.59 3.34 32.66
CA TYR A 456 22.72 3.49 33.85
C TYR A 456 21.24 3.28 33.48
N LYS A 457 20.56 2.31 34.12
CA LYS A 457 19.20 1.91 33.73
C LYS A 457 18.15 3.02 33.93
N PRO A 458 18.15 3.79 35.05
CA PRO A 458 17.22 4.91 35.23
C PRO A 458 17.45 6.15 34.35
N SER A 459 18.45 6.16 33.45
CA SER A 459 18.58 7.20 32.40
C SER A 459 18.14 6.74 31.00
N VAL A 460 17.65 5.50 30.89
CA VAL A 460 17.07 4.89 29.68
C VAL A 460 15.55 4.87 29.83
N THR A 461 14.80 5.12 28.75
CA THR A 461 13.31 5.07 28.76
C THR A 461 12.76 3.66 28.54
N ASN A 462 13.42 2.85 27.71
CA ASN A 462 13.07 1.46 27.42
C ASN A 462 14.23 0.73 26.73
N THR A 463 14.14 -0.60 26.60
CA THR A 463 15.10 -1.39 25.83
C THR A 463 14.43 -2.44 24.95
N PHE A 464 15.17 -3.00 24.00
CA PHE A 464 14.78 -4.21 23.27
C PHE A 464 16.03 -4.99 22.81
N MET A 465 15.86 -6.27 22.51
CA MET A 465 16.92 -7.14 21.97
C MET A 465 16.66 -7.44 20.49
N VAL A 466 17.70 -7.48 19.66
CA VAL A 466 17.69 -8.08 18.31
C VAL A 466 19.02 -8.82 18.12
N CYS A 467 19.00 -10.09 17.73
CA CYS A 467 20.21 -10.87 17.41
C CYS A 467 21.34 -10.83 18.45
N GLY A 468 20.99 -10.81 19.74
CA GLY A 468 21.94 -10.72 20.86
C GLY A 468 22.47 -9.31 21.10
N VAL A 469 21.97 -8.30 20.41
CA VAL A 469 22.31 -6.89 20.62
C VAL A 469 21.17 -6.21 21.37
N LEU A 470 21.47 -5.67 22.55
CA LEU A 470 20.60 -4.75 23.28
C LEU A 470 20.61 -3.39 22.59
N TYR A 471 19.44 -2.79 22.43
CA TYR A 471 19.25 -1.41 22.03
C TYR A 471 18.49 -0.65 23.14
N ALA A 472 18.89 0.58 23.43
CA ALA A 472 18.28 1.40 24.48
C ALA A 472 17.81 2.76 23.95
N THR A 473 16.64 3.21 24.42
CA THR A 473 16.01 4.47 24.00
C THR A 473 16.14 5.57 25.06
N ARG A 474 16.04 6.83 24.63
CA ARG A 474 15.86 8.00 25.50
C ARG A 474 14.93 9.03 24.88
N THR A 475 14.17 9.73 25.71
CA THR A 475 13.39 10.91 25.29
C THR A 475 14.31 12.04 24.85
N LEU A 476 14.08 12.57 23.64
CA LEU A 476 14.60 13.87 23.21
C LEU A 476 13.58 14.99 23.43
N ASN A 477 12.29 14.72 23.21
CA ASN A 477 11.18 15.61 23.52
C ASN A 477 9.84 14.84 23.57
N THR A 478 8.73 15.52 23.81
CA THR A 478 7.38 14.93 23.94
C THR A 478 6.87 14.17 22.70
N ARG A 479 7.54 14.28 21.54
CA ARG A 479 7.20 13.59 20.28
C ARG A 479 8.34 12.73 19.71
N ILE A 480 9.52 12.71 20.34
CA ILE A 480 10.72 12.04 19.79
C ILE A 480 11.48 11.28 20.89
N GLU A 481 11.69 9.98 20.65
CA GLU A 481 12.74 9.15 21.24
C GLU A 481 13.97 9.09 20.31
N GLU A 482 15.10 8.68 20.86
CA GLU A 482 16.30 8.29 20.13
C GLU A 482 16.75 6.92 20.64
N ILE A 483 16.95 5.96 19.73
CA ILE A 483 17.74 4.75 20.03
C ILE A 483 19.20 5.21 20.02
N PHE A 484 19.78 5.35 21.22
CA PHE A 484 21.00 6.13 21.44
C PHE A 484 22.20 5.30 21.93
N TYR A 485 21.97 4.05 22.35
CA TYR A 485 22.97 3.16 22.91
C TYR A 485 22.72 1.72 22.46
N TYR A 486 23.80 0.95 22.32
CA TYR A 486 23.75 -0.49 22.09
C TYR A 486 24.79 -1.27 22.92
N TYR A 487 24.51 -2.55 23.18
CA TYR A 487 25.44 -3.53 23.72
C TYR A 487 25.30 -4.86 22.98
N ASP A 488 26.36 -5.32 22.31
CA ASP A 488 26.40 -6.61 21.64
C ASP A 488 26.91 -7.71 22.58
N THR A 489 26.04 -8.66 22.95
CA THR A 489 26.39 -9.78 23.82
C THR A 489 27.33 -10.80 23.18
N ASN A 490 27.45 -10.81 21.84
CA ASN A 490 28.32 -11.73 21.11
C ASN A 490 29.79 -11.27 21.15
N THR A 491 30.04 -9.95 21.08
CA THR A 491 31.41 -9.39 21.10
C THR A 491 31.77 -8.60 22.36
N GLY A 492 30.82 -8.39 23.27
CA GLY A 492 30.99 -7.57 24.48
C GLY A 492 31.20 -6.07 24.21
N LYS A 493 30.92 -5.62 22.98
CA LYS A 493 31.11 -4.23 22.55
C LYS A 493 29.86 -3.41 22.85
N GLU A 494 30.08 -2.20 23.37
CA GLU A 494 29.02 -1.21 23.59
C GLU A 494 29.37 0.11 22.93
N GLY A 495 28.35 0.90 22.61
CA GLY A 495 28.56 2.19 21.94
C GLY A 495 27.30 3.02 21.83
N LYS A 496 27.42 4.13 21.08
CA LYS A 496 26.33 5.08 20.85
C LYS A 496 25.74 4.92 19.46
N LEU A 497 24.45 5.22 19.36
CA LEU A 497 23.67 5.34 18.13
C LEU A 497 23.02 6.73 18.09
N ASN A 498 22.38 7.06 16.97
CA ASN A 498 21.47 8.20 16.83
C ASN A 498 20.42 7.81 15.78
N ILE A 499 19.43 7.02 16.19
CA ILE A 499 18.29 6.63 15.34
C ILE A 499 17.04 7.28 15.93
N VAL A 500 16.47 8.20 15.17
CA VAL A 500 15.33 9.03 15.59
C VAL A 500 14.02 8.24 15.48
N MET A 501 13.28 8.12 16.59
CA MET A 501 12.03 7.38 16.70
C MET A 501 10.90 8.34 17.09
N GLN A 502 9.93 8.55 16.18
CA GLN A 502 8.79 9.45 16.43
C GLN A 502 7.72 8.76 17.29
N LYS A 503 7.28 9.38 18.39
CA LYS A 503 6.25 8.84 19.31
C LYS A 503 4.95 9.66 19.28
N MET A 504 3.82 8.99 19.51
CA MET A 504 2.48 9.60 19.44
C MET A 504 2.06 10.31 20.73
N GLN A 505 2.53 9.85 21.88
CA GLN A 505 2.33 10.43 23.20
C GLN A 505 3.67 10.55 23.95
N GLU A 506 3.68 11.24 25.07
CA GLU A 506 4.91 11.66 25.75
C GLU A 506 5.74 10.48 26.32
N THR A 507 5.13 9.44 26.88
CA THR A 507 5.86 8.35 27.54
C THR A 507 5.72 7.03 26.79
N VAL A 508 6.86 6.43 26.42
CA VAL A 508 6.93 5.04 25.94
C VAL A 508 7.04 4.14 27.15
N GLN A 509 6.07 3.24 27.29
CA GLN A 509 5.87 2.40 28.48
C GLN A 509 6.53 1.02 28.31
N SER A 510 6.45 0.44 27.10
CA SER A 510 7.13 -0.80 26.74
C SER A 510 7.54 -0.80 25.27
N ILE A 511 8.59 -1.55 24.94
CA ILE A 511 9.00 -1.89 23.58
C ILE A 511 9.25 -3.40 23.50
N ASN A 512 8.42 -4.12 22.75
CA ASN A 512 8.60 -5.54 22.46
C ASN A 512 9.04 -5.74 21.01
N TYR A 513 10.18 -6.39 20.79
CA TYR A 513 10.60 -6.81 19.45
C TYR A 513 9.94 -8.16 19.07
N HIS A 514 9.68 -8.36 17.78
CA HIS A 514 9.19 -9.62 17.24
C HIS A 514 10.07 -10.12 16.07
N PRO A 515 10.87 -11.18 16.26
CA PRO A 515 11.88 -11.64 15.29
C PRO A 515 11.38 -11.91 13.87
N PHE A 516 10.20 -12.53 13.72
CA PHE A 516 9.67 -12.88 12.40
C PHE A 516 9.18 -11.66 11.62
N GLU A 517 8.28 -10.86 12.21
CA GLU A 517 7.77 -9.63 11.59
C GLU A 517 8.81 -8.49 11.48
N GLN A 518 9.91 -8.58 12.25
CA GLN A 518 10.97 -7.56 12.35
C GLN A 518 10.42 -6.17 12.77
N LYS A 519 9.48 -6.17 13.71
CA LYS A 519 8.79 -4.97 14.21
C LYS A 519 9.04 -4.73 15.69
N LEU A 520 8.93 -3.47 16.08
CA LEU A 520 8.71 -3.08 17.48
C LEU A 520 7.22 -2.85 17.73
N PHE A 521 6.68 -3.56 18.71
CA PHE A 521 5.35 -3.39 19.29
C PHE A 521 5.50 -2.54 20.56
N VAL A 522 4.93 -1.34 20.54
CA VAL A 522 5.24 -0.28 21.51
C VAL A 522 3.96 0.21 22.18
N TYR A 523 3.95 0.25 23.51
CA TYR A 523 2.85 0.80 24.29
C TYR A 523 3.18 2.25 24.66
N ASN A 524 2.37 3.22 24.22
CA ASN A 524 2.69 4.65 24.33
C ASN A 524 1.47 5.41 24.87
N ASP A 525 1.47 5.67 26.18
CA ASP A 525 0.35 6.23 26.96
C ASP A 525 -1.04 5.72 26.56
N GLY A 526 -1.18 4.39 26.55
CA GLY A 526 -2.45 3.70 26.25
C GLY A 526 -2.70 3.40 24.76
N TYR A 527 -1.87 3.90 23.84
CA TYR A 527 -1.92 3.55 22.41
C TYR A 527 -1.02 2.35 22.08
N LEU A 528 -1.49 1.51 21.16
CA LEU A 528 -0.77 0.37 20.61
C LEU A 528 -0.15 0.78 19.27
N LEU A 529 1.18 0.92 19.22
CA LEU A 529 1.93 1.40 18.06
C LEU A 529 2.88 0.32 17.51
N ASN A 530 2.93 0.16 16.20
CA ASN A 530 3.94 -0.66 15.51
C ASN A 530 4.97 0.21 14.78
N TYR A 531 6.20 -0.28 14.72
CA TYR A 531 7.27 0.29 13.91
C TYR A 531 7.98 -0.82 13.14
N ASP A 532 8.25 -0.61 11.87
CA ASP A 532 9.11 -1.50 11.07
C ASP A 532 10.57 -1.13 11.31
N LEU A 533 11.43 -2.12 11.59
CA LEU A 533 12.87 -1.91 11.69
C LEU A 533 13.55 -1.98 10.31
N VAL A 534 14.60 -1.18 10.13
CA VAL A 534 15.47 -1.22 8.95
C VAL A 534 16.87 -1.60 9.41
N PHE A 535 17.40 -2.68 8.85
CA PHE A 535 18.71 -3.23 9.22
C PHE A 535 19.77 -2.93 8.17
N ARG A 536 21.03 -2.93 8.59
CA ARG A 536 22.17 -2.85 7.67
C ARG A 536 22.28 -4.17 6.91
N GLN A 537 22.26 -4.14 5.58
CA GLN A 537 22.66 -5.33 4.81
C GLN A 537 24.16 -5.60 5.00
N ILE A 538 24.52 -6.87 5.19
CA ILE A 538 25.89 -7.36 5.09
C ILE A 538 26.07 -7.80 3.63
N PRO A 539 27.09 -7.30 2.90
CA PRO A 539 27.43 -7.85 1.59
C PRO A 539 27.77 -9.35 1.71
N GLN A 540 27.19 -10.18 0.85
CA GLN A 540 27.47 -11.61 0.76
C GLN A 540 28.78 -11.87 -0.01
#